data_AF-A0A315X0Z2-F1
#
_entry.id   AF-A0A315X0Z2-F1
#
_cell.length_a   1.000
_cell.length_b   1.000
_cell.length_c   1.000
_cell.angle_alpha   90.00
_cell.angle_beta   90.00
_cell.angle_gamma   90.00
#
_symmetry.space_group_name_H-M   'P 1'
#
loop_
_entity.id
_entity.type
_entity.pdbx_description
1 polymer ?
#
loop_
_entity_poly.entity_id
_entity_poly.type
_entity_poly.pdbx_seq_one_letter_code
_entity_poly.pdbx_strand_id
1 'polypeptide(L)'
;MSTKQALQFAAVVVQNLPEMSGEIMQRHIDDPKGLQTLLRKVFLTFPILMTVKLGTGLKTADNFRQAIKKAKMDIGSWASDLLNQDAFRVAGQPTEVSIIAPTVAELGFKDGARYADICQRGVEMGYELCPSELGPQLRLQYQNQPKGEVLWLAMEAIRRSGGLLSTFFVGHGDGGLWLRGGGAVPGGFFRAGDRIVFVCRK
;
A
#
# COMPACT_ATOMS: atom_id res chain seq x y z
N MET A 1 -13.62 14.57 21.73
CA MET A 1 -12.74 14.31 22.89
C MET A 1 -12.99 15.43 23.89
N SER A 2 -13.31 15.12 25.15
CA SER A 2 -13.46 16.16 26.17
C SER A 2 -12.11 16.72 26.58
N THR A 3 -12.07 17.95 27.11
CA THR A 3 -10.83 18.57 27.64
C THR A 3 -10.13 17.68 28.66
N LYS A 4 -10.91 16.94 29.47
CA LYS A 4 -10.40 15.97 30.45
C LYS A 4 -9.72 14.77 29.78
N GLN A 5 -10.31 14.21 28.73
CA GLN A 5 -9.71 13.10 27.97
C GLN A 5 -8.44 13.53 27.24
N ALA A 6 -8.42 14.76 26.71
CA ALA A 6 -7.25 15.32 26.04
C ALA A 6 -6.05 15.46 26.99
N LEU A 7 -6.30 15.99 28.20
CA LEU A 7 -5.26 16.15 29.23
C LEU A 7 -4.76 14.80 29.75
N GLN A 8 -5.65 13.82 29.95
CA GLN A 8 -5.26 12.47 30.33
C GLN A 8 -4.40 11.79 29.27
N PHE A 9 -4.78 11.89 28.00
CA PHE A 9 -3.99 11.35 26.90
C PHE A 9 -2.60 12.00 26.83
N ALA A 10 -2.53 13.34 26.91
CA ALA A 10 -1.25 14.05 26.90
C ALA A 10 -0.33 13.61 28.06
N ALA A 11 -0.86 13.47 29.26
CA ALA A 11 -0.09 13.02 30.43
C ALA A 11 0.45 11.59 30.24
N VAL A 12 -0.37 10.67 29.75
CA VAL A 12 0.06 9.28 29.49
C VAL A 12 1.15 9.22 28.42
N VAL A 13 1.02 10.01 27.34
CA VAL A 13 2.06 10.07 26.30
C VAL A 13 3.37 10.56 26.91
N VAL A 14 3.36 11.70 27.63
CA VAL A 14 4.58 12.29 28.22
C VAL A 14 5.26 11.32 29.20
N GLN A 15 4.50 10.61 30.03
CA GLN A 15 5.05 9.66 31.02
C GLN A 15 5.72 8.43 30.39
N ASN A 16 5.40 8.11 29.13
CA ASN A 16 5.91 6.92 28.44
C ASN A 16 6.87 7.25 27.29
N LEU A 17 7.21 8.53 27.09
CA LEU A 17 8.24 8.91 26.12
C LEU A 17 9.62 8.47 26.61
N PRO A 18 10.53 8.06 25.70
CA PRO A 18 11.93 7.87 26.04
C PRO A 18 12.52 9.18 26.58
N GLU A 19 13.57 9.10 27.42
CA GLU A 19 14.25 10.28 27.93
C GLU A 19 14.65 11.20 26.76
N MET A 20 14.12 12.42 26.78
CA MET A 20 14.45 13.48 25.84
C MET A 20 15.10 14.63 26.59
N SER A 21 16.16 15.19 26.02
CA SER A 21 16.75 16.41 26.55
C SER A 21 15.78 17.59 26.40
N GLY A 22 15.93 18.61 27.25
CA GLY A 22 15.14 19.84 27.15
C GLY A 22 15.26 20.51 25.78
N GLU A 23 16.43 20.41 25.12
CA GLU A 23 16.65 20.93 23.78
C GLU A 23 15.81 20.22 22.71
N ILE A 24 15.68 18.88 22.79
CA ILE A 24 14.85 18.10 21.87
C ILE A 24 13.37 18.44 22.06
N MET A 25 12.92 18.57 23.32
CA MET A 25 11.55 18.98 23.61
C MET A 25 11.25 20.39 23.08
N GLN A 26 12.13 21.36 23.33
CA GLN A 26 11.94 22.74 22.90
C GLN A 26 11.88 22.84 21.36
N ARG A 27 12.72 22.09 20.65
CA ARG A 27 12.70 22.02 19.18
C ARG A 27 11.33 21.60 18.63
N HIS A 28 10.65 20.66 19.28
CA HIS A 28 9.32 20.21 18.86
C HIS A 28 8.19 21.17 19.28
N ILE A 29 8.37 21.93 20.36
CA ILE A 29 7.47 23.02 20.76
C ILE A 29 7.53 24.14 19.71
N ASP A 30 8.73 24.49 19.27
CA ASP A 30 8.96 25.56 18.29
C ASP A 30 8.60 25.14 16.85
N ASP A 31 8.51 23.83 16.58
CA ASP A 31 8.03 23.26 15.31
C ASP A 31 6.82 22.31 15.50
N PRO A 32 5.60 22.85 15.69
CA PRO A 32 4.39 22.05 15.82
C PRO A 32 4.08 21.16 14.60
N LYS A 33 4.54 21.54 13.40
CA LYS A 33 4.37 20.72 12.19
C LYS A 33 5.31 19.52 12.19
N GLY A 34 6.56 19.71 12.59
CA GLY A 34 7.52 18.64 12.83
C GLY A 34 7.02 17.67 13.90
N LEU A 35 6.48 18.18 15.02
CA LEU A 35 5.88 17.35 16.06
C LEU A 35 4.66 16.57 15.53
N GLN A 36 3.76 17.20 14.78
CA GLN A 36 2.64 16.49 14.15
C GLN A 36 3.09 15.38 13.20
N THR A 37 4.16 15.63 12.43
CA THR A 37 4.74 14.63 11.52
C THR A 37 5.33 13.46 12.31
N LEU A 38 6.04 13.74 13.40
CA LEU A 38 6.59 12.73 14.30
C LEU A 38 5.49 11.89 14.95
N LEU A 39 4.47 12.55 15.51
CA LEU A 39 3.35 11.87 16.16
C LEU A 39 2.54 11.04 15.17
N ARG A 40 2.35 11.50 13.93
CA ARG A 40 1.73 10.68 12.87
C ARG A 40 2.52 9.40 12.60
N LYS A 41 3.84 9.49 12.52
CA LYS A 41 4.71 8.31 12.36
C LYS A 41 4.60 7.34 13.54
N VAL A 42 4.43 7.86 14.76
CA VAL A 42 4.34 7.04 15.98
C VAL A 42 2.95 6.42 16.18
N PHE A 43 1.88 7.14 15.86
CA PHE A 43 0.50 6.73 16.18
C PHE A 43 -0.27 6.06 15.03
N LEU A 44 0.21 6.14 13.78
CA LEU A 44 -0.49 5.61 12.60
C LEU A 44 0.27 4.46 11.93
N THR A 45 1.00 3.65 12.71
CA THR A 45 1.67 2.46 12.17
C THR A 45 0.66 1.35 11.92
N PHE A 46 0.38 1.11 10.64
CA PHE A 46 -0.38 -0.07 10.24
C PHE A 46 0.44 -1.35 10.46
N PRO A 47 -0.19 -2.46 10.89
CA PRO A 47 0.50 -3.72 11.04
C PRO A 47 1.00 -4.21 9.68
N ILE A 48 2.25 -4.68 9.65
CA ILE A 48 2.82 -5.32 8.45
C ILE A 48 1.96 -6.53 8.10
N LEU A 49 1.43 -6.54 6.88
CA LEU A 49 0.67 -7.67 6.35
C LEU A 49 1.61 -8.84 6.04
N MET A 50 2.67 -8.56 5.28
CA MET A 50 3.72 -9.53 4.95
C MET A 50 4.95 -8.82 4.36
N THR A 51 6.00 -9.60 4.13
CA THR A 51 7.16 -9.20 3.31
C THR A 51 7.09 -9.91 1.96
N VAL A 52 7.25 -9.16 0.88
CA VAL A 52 7.22 -9.67 -0.50
C VAL A 52 8.61 -9.57 -1.11
N LYS A 53 9.07 -10.67 -1.72
CA LYS A 53 10.31 -10.72 -2.49
C LYS A 53 10.07 -10.16 -3.89
N LEU A 54 10.91 -9.22 -4.31
CA LEU A 54 10.98 -8.69 -5.67
C LEU A 54 12.28 -9.16 -6.33
N GLY A 55 12.38 -9.05 -7.66
CA GLY A 55 13.56 -9.47 -8.40
C GLY A 55 13.78 -10.99 -8.33
N THR A 56 12.70 -11.78 -8.34
CA THR A 56 12.76 -13.26 -8.15
C THR A 56 13.29 -14.03 -9.36
N GLY A 57 13.85 -13.34 -10.36
CA GLY A 57 14.30 -13.90 -11.62
C GLY A 57 13.25 -13.96 -12.72
N LEU A 58 11.97 -13.71 -12.42
CA LEU A 58 10.92 -13.49 -13.42
C LEU A 58 11.11 -12.11 -14.05
N LYS A 59 11.39 -12.04 -15.36
CA LYS A 59 11.75 -10.78 -16.03
C LYS A 59 10.73 -10.31 -17.04
N THR A 60 10.01 -11.23 -17.67
CA THR A 60 9.08 -10.91 -18.76
C THR A 60 7.63 -11.12 -18.34
N ALA A 61 6.73 -10.47 -19.08
CA ALA A 61 5.30 -10.65 -18.93
C ALA A 61 4.88 -12.12 -19.02
N ASP A 62 5.48 -12.90 -19.94
CA ASP A 62 5.23 -14.32 -20.08
C ASP A 62 5.72 -15.14 -18.89
N ASN A 63 6.86 -14.79 -18.30
CA ASN A 63 7.33 -15.46 -17.09
C ASN A 63 6.31 -15.34 -15.96
N PHE A 64 5.77 -14.13 -15.72
CA PHE A 64 4.74 -13.92 -14.71
C PHE A 64 3.44 -14.65 -15.03
N ARG A 65 2.95 -14.57 -16.28
CA ARG A 65 1.74 -15.31 -16.72
C ARG A 65 1.88 -16.80 -16.47
N GLN A 66 3.00 -17.39 -16.89
CA GLN A 66 3.26 -18.83 -16.74
C GLN A 66 3.38 -19.21 -15.26
N ALA A 67 4.08 -18.42 -14.44
CA ALA A 67 4.22 -18.67 -13.01
C ALA A 67 2.85 -18.65 -12.30
N ILE A 68 2.01 -17.65 -12.58
CA ILE A 68 0.67 -17.51 -11.98
C ILE A 68 -0.21 -18.70 -12.37
N LYS A 69 -0.24 -19.06 -13.65
CA LYS A 69 -1.01 -20.23 -14.14
C LYS A 69 -0.50 -21.55 -13.55
N LYS A 70 0.82 -21.73 -13.48
CA LYS A 70 1.44 -22.92 -12.87
C LYS A 70 1.08 -23.06 -11.40
N ALA A 71 0.92 -21.94 -10.70
CA ALA A 71 0.43 -21.89 -9.32
C ALA A 71 -1.10 -22.08 -9.18
N LYS A 72 -1.81 -22.40 -10.28
CA LYS A 72 -3.28 -22.56 -10.33
C LYS A 72 -4.04 -21.30 -9.89
N MET A 73 -3.44 -20.14 -10.12
CA MET A 73 -4.06 -18.83 -9.90
C MET A 73 -4.47 -18.23 -11.24
N ASP A 74 -5.42 -17.32 -11.23
CA ASP A 74 -5.91 -16.67 -12.45
C ASP A 74 -5.26 -15.29 -12.68
N ILE A 75 -5.13 -14.90 -13.95
CA ILE A 75 -4.68 -13.57 -14.37
C ILE A 75 -5.66 -12.97 -15.38
N GLY A 76 -6.16 -11.78 -15.07
CA GLY A 76 -7.13 -11.10 -15.93
C GLY A 76 -6.48 -10.52 -17.18
N SER A 77 -7.26 -10.33 -18.24
CA SER A 77 -6.76 -9.73 -19.50
C SER A 77 -6.13 -8.36 -19.27
N TRP A 78 -6.70 -7.50 -18.42
CA TRP A 78 -6.13 -6.18 -18.11
C TRP A 78 -4.83 -6.28 -17.30
N ALA A 79 -4.73 -7.19 -16.33
CA ALA A 79 -3.45 -7.43 -15.65
C ALA A 79 -2.40 -7.95 -16.62
N SER A 80 -2.78 -8.89 -17.49
CA SER A 80 -1.90 -9.45 -18.50
C SER A 80 -1.40 -8.37 -19.47
N ASP A 81 -2.24 -7.42 -19.83
CA ASP A 81 -1.88 -6.28 -20.67
C ASP A 81 -0.93 -5.32 -19.95
N LEU A 82 -1.16 -5.03 -18.66
CA LEU A 82 -0.24 -4.19 -17.87
C LEU A 82 1.18 -4.75 -17.84
N LEU A 83 1.34 -6.08 -17.75
CA LEU A 83 2.66 -6.72 -17.77
C LEU A 83 3.43 -6.49 -19.09
N ASN A 84 2.73 -6.23 -20.19
CA ASN A 84 3.34 -6.00 -21.51
C ASN A 84 3.74 -4.54 -21.75
N GLN A 85 3.39 -3.63 -20.84
CA GLN A 85 3.63 -2.19 -21.04
C GLN A 85 5.05 -1.82 -20.61
N ASP A 86 5.68 -0.86 -21.30
CA ASP A 86 7.04 -0.40 -20.99
C ASP A 86 7.18 0.21 -19.58
N ALA A 87 6.08 0.71 -19.03
CA ALA A 87 6.04 1.24 -17.66
C ALA A 87 6.03 0.13 -16.59
N PHE A 88 5.78 -1.14 -16.96
CA PHE A 88 5.97 -2.26 -16.05
C PHE A 88 7.47 -2.55 -15.90
N ARG A 89 7.97 -2.44 -14.67
CA ARG A 89 9.38 -2.58 -14.31
C ARG A 89 9.55 -3.64 -13.23
N VAL A 90 10.56 -4.48 -13.44
CA VAL A 90 11.01 -5.52 -12.53
C VAL A 90 12.32 -5.08 -11.89
N ALA A 91 12.50 -5.37 -10.60
CA ALA A 91 13.74 -5.11 -9.90
C ALA A 91 14.91 -5.89 -10.55
N GLY A 92 16.03 -5.19 -10.77
CA GLY A 92 17.22 -5.79 -11.39
C GLY A 92 17.99 -6.74 -10.46
N GLN A 93 17.78 -6.63 -9.15
CA GLN A 93 18.39 -7.47 -8.12
C GLN A 93 17.32 -7.88 -7.09
N PRO A 94 17.45 -9.05 -6.45
CA PRO A 94 16.55 -9.49 -5.40
C PRO A 94 16.47 -8.46 -4.26
N THR A 95 15.26 -8.15 -3.83
CA THR A 95 15.02 -7.28 -2.67
C THR A 95 13.74 -7.69 -1.96
N GLU A 96 13.57 -7.23 -0.73
CA GLU A 96 12.40 -7.51 0.10
C GLU A 96 11.75 -6.21 0.53
N VAL A 97 10.42 -6.14 0.34
CA VAL A 97 9.63 -5.00 0.78
C VAL A 97 8.55 -5.48 1.75
N SER A 98 8.44 -4.82 2.90
CA SER A 98 7.33 -5.05 3.82
C SER A 98 6.14 -4.21 3.38
N ILE A 99 4.95 -4.80 3.39
CA ILE A 99 3.73 -4.13 2.95
C ILE A 99 2.72 -4.03 4.08
N ILE A 100 1.89 -2.99 4.00
CA ILE A 100 0.70 -2.79 4.82
C ILE A 100 -0.52 -2.72 3.91
N ALA A 101 -1.71 -2.93 4.46
CA ALA A 101 -2.96 -2.85 3.70
C ALA A 101 -4.07 -2.15 4.49
N PRO A 102 -3.93 -0.85 4.84
CA PRO A 102 -5.01 -0.11 5.47
C PRO A 102 -6.23 -0.01 4.57
N THR A 103 -7.39 0.11 5.20
CA THR A 103 -8.62 0.57 4.55
C THR A 103 -8.53 2.06 4.23
N VAL A 104 -9.30 2.51 3.24
CA VAL A 104 -9.43 3.94 2.91
C VAL A 104 -9.91 4.77 4.11
N ALA A 105 -10.78 4.20 4.96
CA ALA A 105 -11.23 4.83 6.20
C ALA A 105 -10.08 5.01 7.22
N GLU A 106 -9.21 4.01 7.36
CA GLU A 106 -8.04 4.06 8.24
C GLU A 106 -7.00 5.09 7.78
N LEU A 107 -6.96 5.41 6.48
CA LEU A 107 -6.17 6.53 5.94
C LEU A 107 -6.81 7.90 6.24
N GLY A 108 -8.00 7.93 6.86
CA GLY A 108 -8.71 9.13 7.28
C GLY A 108 -9.86 9.55 6.35
N PHE A 109 -10.22 8.73 5.36
CA PHE A 109 -11.31 9.02 4.41
C PHE A 109 -12.54 8.16 4.73
N LYS A 110 -13.35 8.62 5.68
CA LYS A 110 -14.49 7.86 6.24
C LYS A 110 -15.57 7.51 5.22
N ASP A 111 -15.73 8.33 4.19
CA ASP A 111 -16.75 8.14 3.14
C ASP A 111 -16.17 7.56 1.84
N GLY A 112 -14.87 7.24 1.83
CA GLY A 112 -14.12 6.96 0.61
C GLY A 112 -13.40 8.19 0.05
N ALA A 113 -12.58 7.98 -0.97
CA ALA A 113 -11.78 9.03 -1.60
C ALA A 113 -11.36 8.67 -3.01
N ARG A 114 -10.83 9.65 -3.74
CA ARG A 114 -10.22 9.40 -5.05
C ARG A 114 -8.85 8.75 -4.86
N TYR A 115 -8.48 7.93 -5.82
CA TYR A 115 -7.21 7.21 -5.81
C TYR A 115 -5.99 8.13 -5.61
N ALA A 116 -5.97 9.28 -6.28
CA ALA A 116 -4.88 10.25 -6.14
C ALA A 116 -4.73 10.77 -4.70
N ASP A 117 -5.84 11.11 -4.04
CA ASP A 117 -5.85 11.59 -2.65
C ASP A 117 -5.39 10.50 -1.67
N ILE A 118 -5.76 9.25 -1.97
CA ILE A 118 -5.34 8.08 -1.19
C ILE A 118 -3.84 7.84 -1.31
N CYS A 119 -3.30 7.85 -2.53
CA CYS A 119 -1.87 7.74 -2.77
C CYS A 119 -1.10 8.85 -2.07
N GLN A 120 -1.55 10.10 -2.22
CA GLN A 120 -0.94 11.26 -1.57
C GLN A 120 -0.95 11.10 -0.04
N ARG A 121 -2.09 10.68 0.54
CA ARG A 121 -2.19 10.46 1.98
C ARG A 121 -1.23 9.39 2.48
N GLY A 122 -1.08 8.28 1.76
CA GLY A 122 -0.11 7.24 2.13
C GLY A 122 1.32 7.79 2.17
N VAL A 123 1.70 8.60 1.18
CA VAL A 123 3.01 9.27 1.13
C VAL A 123 3.19 10.28 2.27
N GLU A 124 2.17 11.10 2.57
CA GLU A 124 2.18 12.03 3.71
C GLU A 124 2.31 11.32 5.07
N MET A 125 1.87 10.06 5.15
CA MET A 125 2.01 9.21 6.33
C MET A 125 3.37 8.50 6.40
N GLY A 126 4.23 8.66 5.39
CA GLY A 126 5.57 8.09 5.35
C GLY A 126 5.65 6.71 4.70
N TYR A 127 4.61 6.27 4.00
CA TYR A 127 4.62 5.05 3.20
C TYR A 127 4.99 5.34 1.75
N GLU A 128 5.37 4.29 1.02
CA GLU A 128 5.76 4.41 -0.38
C GLU A 128 4.75 3.76 -1.31
N LEU A 129 4.67 4.31 -2.52
CA LEU A 129 3.95 3.67 -3.60
C LEU A 129 4.64 2.37 -3.97
N CYS A 130 3.83 1.36 -4.27
CA CYS A 130 4.27 0.05 -4.68
C CYS A 130 4.99 0.11 -6.04
N PRO A 131 6.15 -0.56 -6.19
CA PRO A 131 6.70 -0.80 -7.52
C PRO A 131 5.76 -1.72 -8.31
N SER A 132 5.71 -1.55 -9.63
CA SER A 132 4.77 -2.30 -10.47
C SER A 132 4.92 -3.83 -10.38
N GLU A 133 6.14 -4.34 -10.19
CA GLU A 133 6.42 -5.76 -9.95
C GLU A 133 5.71 -6.32 -8.70
N LEU A 134 5.42 -5.49 -7.71
CA LEU A 134 4.79 -5.94 -6.46
C LEU A 134 3.46 -6.64 -6.72
N GLY A 135 2.67 -6.20 -7.70
CA GLY A 135 1.37 -6.79 -8.02
C GLY A 135 1.44 -8.29 -8.31
N PRO A 136 2.14 -8.71 -9.39
CA PRO A 136 2.30 -10.13 -9.69
C PRO A 136 3.10 -10.91 -8.63
N GLN A 137 4.10 -10.31 -7.99
CA GLN A 137 4.85 -10.98 -6.93
C GLN A 137 4.01 -11.24 -5.68
N LEU A 138 3.22 -10.26 -5.25
CA LEU A 138 2.27 -10.39 -4.16
C LEU A 138 1.28 -11.52 -4.45
N ARG A 139 0.77 -11.59 -5.69
CA ARG A 139 -0.14 -12.68 -6.05
C ARG A 139 0.50 -14.06 -5.84
N LEU A 140 1.72 -14.24 -6.33
CA LEU A 140 2.44 -15.51 -6.27
C LEU A 140 2.82 -15.93 -4.85
N GLN A 141 3.09 -14.96 -3.97
CA GLN A 141 3.61 -15.20 -2.63
C GLN A 141 2.52 -15.22 -1.56
N TYR A 142 1.41 -14.50 -1.74
CA TYR A 142 0.31 -14.45 -0.77
C TYR A 142 -0.75 -15.52 -1.05
N GLN A 143 -0.40 -16.79 -0.76
CA GLN A 143 -1.23 -17.95 -1.08
C GLN A 143 -2.35 -18.23 -0.08
N ASN A 144 -2.17 -17.79 1.17
CA ASN A 144 -3.15 -17.91 2.24
C ASN A 144 -4.06 -16.67 2.34
N GLN A 145 -4.28 -15.97 1.23
CA GLN A 145 -5.17 -14.81 1.20
C GLN A 145 -6.58 -15.21 1.65
N PRO A 146 -7.22 -14.50 2.60
CA PRO A 146 -8.59 -14.79 3.00
C PRO A 146 -9.58 -14.67 1.84
N LYS A 147 -10.55 -15.58 1.78
CA LYS A 147 -11.63 -15.52 0.79
C LYS A 147 -12.47 -14.24 1.02
N GLY A 148 -12.78 -13.53 -0.07
CA GLY A 148 -13.47 -12.24 -0.04
C GLY A 148 -12.54 -11.04 0.10
N GLU A 149 -11.26 -11.23 0.38
CA GLU A 149 -10.31 -10.13 0.43
C GLU A 149 -9.91 -9.66 -0.98
N VAL A 150 -9.83 -8.34 -1.13
CA VAL A 150 -9.29 -7.65 -2.31
C VAL A 150 -8.32 -6.58 -1.85
N LEU A 151 -7.11 -6.60 -2.42
CA LEU A 151 -6.02 -5.68 -2.12
C LEU A 151 -5.61 -4.92 -3.38
N TRP A 152 -5.82 -3.60 -3.36
CA TRP A 152 -5.42 -2.72 -4.46
C TRP A 152 -4.04 -2.14 -4.22
N LEU A 153 -3.17 -2.12 -5.23
CA LEU A 153 -1.84 -1.57 -5.05
C LEU A 153 -1.85 -0.06 -5.27
N ALA A 154 -1.39 0.71 -4.28
CA ALA A 154 -1.06 2.12 -4.47
C ALA A 154 0.24 2.22 -5.27
N MET A 155 0.15 2.14 -6.59
CA MET A 155 1.28 2.27 -7.51
C MET A 155 1.06 3.41 -8.51
N GLU A 156 2.13 3.82 -9.17
CA GLU A 156 2.00 4.64 -10.37
C GLU A 156 1.18 3.86 -11.42
N ALA A 157 0.10 4.48 -11.92
CA ALA A 157 -0.81 3.80 -12.83
C ALA A 157 -0.16 3.60 -14.20
N ILE A 158 -0.28 2.39 -14.73
CA ILE A 158 0.26 2.04 -16.04
C ILE A 158 -0.81 2.26 -17.09
N ARG A 159 -0.43 2.87 -18.22
CA ARG A 159 -1.32 3.03 -19.36
C ARG A 159 -1.50 1.70 -20.06
N ARG A 160 -2.74 1.20 -20.09
CA ARG A 160 -3.11 -0.03 -20.80
C ARG A 160 -3.22 0.21 -22.32
N SER A 161 -3.22 -0.88 -23.07
CA SER A 161 -3.67 -0.89 -24.46
C SER A 161 -5.09 -0.33 -24.55
N GLY A 162 -5.29 0.71 -25.37
CA GLY A 162 -6.53 1.49 -25.43
C GLY A 162 -6.57 2.72 -24.50
N GLY A 163 -5.46 3.06 -23.84
CA GLY A 163 -5.19 4.41 -23.34
C GLY A 163 -5.68 4.72 -21.91
N LEU A 164 -6.46 3.86 -21.26
CA LEU A 164 -6.81 4.09 -19.85
C LEU A 164 -5.64 3.80 -18.91
N LEU A 165 -5.64 4.42 -17.75
CA LEU A 165 -4.69 4.13 -16.67
C LEU A 165 -5.28 3.08 -15.73
N SER A 166 -4.45 2.10 -15.35
CA SER A 166 -4.84 1.00 -14.48
C SER A 166 -3.70 0.63 -13.52
N THR A 167 -4.07 0.11 -12.36
CA THR A 167 -3.14 -0.47 -11.37
C THR A 167 -3.43 -1.96 -11.21
N PHE A 168 -2.54 -2.66 -10.51
CA PHE A 168 -2.78 -4.05 -10.12
C PHE A 168 -3.63 -4.13 -8.85
N PHE A 169 -4.40 -5.20 -8.75
CA PHE A 169 -5.02 -5.63 -7.52
C PHE A 169 -5.13 -7.16 -7.47
N VAL A 170 -5.08 -7.71 -6.26
CA VAL A 170 -5.13 -9.15 -6.01
C VAL A 170 -6.33 -9.48 -5.13
N GLY A 171 -6.93 -10.66 -5.33
CA GLY A 171 -8.03 -11.08 -4.48
C GLY A 171 -8.29 -12.58 -4.52
N HIS A 172 -9.19 -13.01 -3.65
CA HIS A 172 -9.60 -14.40 -3.51
C HIS A 172 -11.13 -14.50 -3.55
N GLY A 173 -11.66 -15.10 -4.61
CA GLY A 173 -13.10 -15.36 -4.78
C GLY A 173 -13.43 -16.84 -4.84
N ASP A 174 -14.65 -17.18 -5.27
CA ASP A 174 -15.07 -18.58 -5.43
C ASP A 174 -14.21 -19.35 -6.45
N GLY A 175 -13.71 -18.67 -7.48
CA GLY A 175 -12.79 -19.23 -8.47
C GLY A 175 -11.33 -19.32 -8.03
N GLY A 176 -11.03 -19.03 -6.75
CA GLY A 176 -9.67 -19.05 -6.21
C GLY A 176 -8.96 -17.70 -6.25
N LEU A 177 -7.63 -17.75 -6.23
CA LEU A 177 -6.74 -16.60 -6.17
C LEU A 177 -6.52 -16.00 -7.56
N TRP A 178 -6.56 -14.67 -7.66
CA TRP A 178 -6.39 -13.98 -8.94
C TRP A 178 -5.59 -12.69 -8.84
N LEU A 179 -4.97 -12.32 -9.97
CA LEU A 179 -4.39 -11.00 -10.27
C LEU A 179 -5.23 -10.31 -11.35
N ARG A 180 -5.62 -9.07 -11.11
CA ARG A 180 -6.39 -8.24 -12.05
C ARG A 180 -5.74 -6.86 -12.19
N GLY A 181 -6.10 -6.20 -13.28
CA GLY A 181 -5.75 -4.80 -13.53
C GLY A 181 -7.04 -4.01 -13.59
N GLY A 182 -7.03 -2.75 -13.13
CA GLY A 182 -8.21 -1.88 -13.21
C GLY A 182 -8.08 -0.61 -12.38
N GLY A 183 -9.18 0.15 -12.29
CA GLY A 183 -9.46 1.04 -11.16
C GLY A 183 -8.56 2.27 -10.92
N ALA A 184 -7.74 2.74 -11.87
CA ALA A 184 -6.82 3.84 -11.58
C ALA A 184 -6.61 4.86 -12.70
N VAL A 185 -7.72 5.41 -13.22
CA VAL A 185 -7.65 6.83 -13.62
C VAL A 185 -7.51 7.67 -12.35
N PRO A 186 -6.77 8.78 -12.33
CA PRO A 186 -6.64 9.65 -11.14
C PRO A 186 -7.99 10.05 -10.49
N GLY A 187 -9.10 9.98 -11.23
CA GLY A 187 -10.46 10.20 -10.74
C GLY A 187 -11.23 8.96 -10.23
N GLY A 188 -10.62 7.78 -10.16
CA GLY A 188 -11.27 6.56 -9.66
C GLY A 188 -11.60 6.67 -8.16
N PHE A 189 -12.84 6.37 -7.80
CA PHE A 189 -13.32 6.46 -6.41
C PHE A 189 -13.26 5.12 -5.70
N PHE A 190 -12.69 5.11 -4.51
CA PHE A 190 -12.60 3.96 -3.62
C PHE A 190 -13.47 4.18 -2.39
N ARG A 191 -14.17 3.13 -1.98
CA ARG A 191 -15.03 3.13 -0.80
C ARG A 191 -14.19 3.05 0.47
N ALA A 192 -14.76 3.52 1.57
CA ALA A 192 -14.15 3.51 2.89
C ALA A 192 -13.55 2.16 3.32
N GLY A 193 -14.19 1.04 2.95
CA GLY A 193 -13.74 -0.31 3.29
C GLY A 193 -12.73 -0.94 2.31
N ASP A 194 -12.44 -0.29 1.17
CA ASP A 194 -11.47 -0.82 0.22
C ASP A 194 -10.06 -0.79 0.84
N ARG A 195 -9.28 -1.86 0.65
CA ARG A 195 -7.92 -1.98 1.20
C ARG A 195 -6.88 -1.62 0.15
N ILE A 196 -5.94 -0.76 0.55
CA ILE A 196 -4.91 -0.22 -0.32
C ILE A 196 -3.54 -0.61 0.22
N VAL A 197 -2.75 -1.25 -0.62
CA VAL A 197 -1.41 -1.73 -0.31
C VAL A 197 -0.42 -0.60 -0.50
N PHE A 198 0.41 -0.38 0.51
CA PHE A 198 1.59 0.49 0.45
C PHE A 198 2.83 -0.26 0.92
N VAL A 199 4.00 0.23 0.54
CA VAL A 199 5.29 -0.29 1.02
C VAL A 199 5.74 0.49 2.26
N CYS A 200 6.24 -0.23 3.26
CA CYS A 200 6.97 0.33 4.39
C CYS A 200 8.47 0.27 4.08
N ARG A 201 9.19 1.40 4.19
CA ARG A 201 10.65 1.34 4.33
C ARG A 201 11.01 0.93 5.75
N LYS A 202 11.95 -0.01 5.85
CA LYS A 202 12.67 -0.30 7.10
C LYS A 202 13.69 0.80 7.37
#